data_AF-A0A387H611-F1
#
_entry.id   AF-A0A387H611-F1
#
_cell.length_a   1.000
_cell.length_b   1.000
_cell.length_c   1.000
_cell.angle_alpha   90.00
_cell.angle_beta   90.00
_cell.angle_gamma   90.00
#
_symmetry.space_group_name_H-M   'P 1'
#
loop_
_entity.id
_entity.type
_entity.pdbx_description
1 polymer ?
#
loop_
_entity_poly.entity_id
_entity_poly.type
_entity_poly.pdbx_seq_one_letter_code
_entity_poly.pdbx_strand_id
1 'polypeptide(L)'
;MTMEAGTRQEERVPGRVWTVRLAPYGRPSAGAVTLSCSRPACADQRFPGGAAAGRKAAVAHVNMHLAHIRTSGGPRREAWCACRAADCAWHTPDPAVRRREAPPTVGTSRCGGPVVLTVYADRAGRLWRIAETCARCAAATPGCRALDTAPPPAQPGRIADERVSAPEPSGGTAGESVAPVFSDRLPSPAGEAPPVPATGAAPVPRARVAPPGTASGRAGQRGKIAQRIVPADLQPDVLRVELIDLGDAFRAYQQRTEPDLVLLAELHERKARAFALWADVSGDGDLRHEARRAEKAAQTTLEMHHNRTGGPGDGSAAPERLLTPKQATHARSVLEYVRTQAPGPEPEVRLAVLMLTLRAARAGTGNITGQDLTGWLGCDAEHVLESLVAADWLRLPATVTEALASQPEDPTAITVPALLPEQPRPFDFGKTSRARISGWAQKAVGDRKIRKSKLGAATRLLALYTAAHARADGTLAGPGSGELPLEQAALFCGVSPDEIVEHAALLEAADWLSEVDTSAGTLRGRLTERVLPLAGLVS
;
A
#
# COMPACT_ATOMS: atom_id res chain seq x y z
N MET A 1 -19.57 -42.50 28.66
CA MET A 1 -19.14 -42.53 27.24
C MET A 1 -19.76 -41.33 26.57
N THR A 2 -18.99 -40.25 26.43
CA THR A 2 -19.45 -38.97 25.90
C THR A 2 -18.63 -38.72 24.65
N MET A 3 -19.27 -38.69 23.48
CA MET A 3 -18.60 -38.47 22.20
C MET A 3 -18.06 -37.04 22.14
N GLU A 4 -16.74 -36.90 22.02
CA GLU A 4 -16.10 -35.66 21.62
C GLU A 4 -16.34 -35.42 20.13
N ALA A 5 -17.16 -34.42 19.81
CA ALA A 5 -17.26 -33.88 18.46
C ALA A 5 -16.00 -33.03 18.18
N GLY A 6 -14.90 -33.70 17.81
CA GLY A 6 -13.72 -33.04 17.28
C GLY A 6 -14.06 -32.30 15.99
N THR A 7 -14.04 -30.97 16.02
CA THR A 7 -14.09 -30.13 14.84
C THR A 7 -12.88 -30.47 13.96
N ARG A 8 -13.10 -31.20 12.85
CA ARG A 8 -12.11 -31.38 11.79
C ARG A 8 -11.68 -29.99 11.30
N GLN A 9 -10.49 -29.58 11.70
CA GLN A 9 -9.78 -28.47 11.07
C GLN A 9 -9.51 -28.90 9.63
N GLU A 10 -10.26 -28.38 8.66
CA GLU A 10 -9.98 -28.60 7.24
C GLU A 10 -8.56 -28.09 6.94
N GLU A 11 -7.67 -29.03 6.63
CA GLU A 11 -6.27 -28.78 6.31
C GLU A 11 -6.19 -28.00 4.99
N ARG A 12 -6.11 -26.67 5.10
CA ARG A 12 -6.05 -25.77 3.94
C ARG A 12 -4.66 -25.74 3.33
N VAL A 13 -4.56 -25.97 2.02
CA VAL A 13 -3.29 -26.01 1.27
C VAL A 13 -2.79 -24.61 0.88
N PRO A 14 -1.49 -24.38 0.69
CA PRO A 14 -1.00 -23.10 0.17
C PRO A 14 -1.47 -22.86 -1.27
N GLY A 15 -1.79 -21.60 -1.58
CA GLY A 15 -2.14 -21.16 -2.92
C GLY A 15 -0.99 -21.34 -3.90
N ARG A 16 -1.32 -21.80 -5.10
CA ARG A 16 -0.37 -21.99 -6.20
C ARG A 16 0.25 -20.65 -6.60
N VAL A 17 1.55 -20.65 -6.85
CA VAL A 17 2.29 -19.54 -7.47
C VAL A 17 3.27 -20.11 -8.47
N TRP A 18 3.35 -19.48 -9.63
CA TRP A 18 4.52 -19.62 -10.49
C TRP A 18 4.75 -18.38 -11.33
N THR A 19 5.98 -18.26 -11.80
CA THR A 19 6.45 -17.15 -12.63
C THR A 19 6.92 -17.66 -13.98
N VAL A 20 6.76 -16.81 -14.99
CA VAL A 20 7.32 -16.96 -16.34
C VAL A 20 8.14 -15.70 -16.59
N ARG A 21 9.41 -15.84 -16.94
CA ARG A 21 10.36 -14.72 -17.07
C ARG A 21 11.02 -14.73 -18.44
N LEU A 22 11.31 -13.55 -18.97
CA LEU A 22 12.21 -13.34 -20.11
C LEU A 22 13.47 -12.59 -19.67
N ALA A 23 14.61 -13.29 -19.71
CA ALA A 23 15.92 -12.73 -19.43
C ALA A 23 16.72 -12.55 -20.73
N PRO A 24 17.60 -11.54 -20.85
CA PRO A 24 18.61 -11.48 -21.90
C PRO A 24 19.50 -12.73 -21.85
N TYR A 25 19.90 -13.25 -23.01
CA TYR A 25 20.76 -14.41 -23.11
C TYR A 25 21.94 -14.12 -24.06
N GLY A 26 23.17 -14.33 -23.57
CA GLY A 26 24.39 -14.06 -24.32
C GLY A 26 24.79 -12.58 -24.35
N ARG A 27 25.57 -12.18 -25.37
CA ARG A 27 26.02 -10.78 -25.50
C ARG A 27 24.84 -9.85 -25.81
N PRO A 28 24.78 -8.64 -25.22
CA PRO A 28 23.70 -7.67 -25.46
C PRO A 28 23.42 -7.36 -26.94
N SER A 29 24.43 -7.46 -27.80
CA SER A 29 24.34 -7.24 -29.25
C SER A 29 23.61 -8.36 -30.01
N ALA A 30 23.49 -9.56 -29.45
CA ALA A 30 22.82 -10.69 -30.11
C ALA A 30 21.28 -10.63 -29.99
N GLY A 31 20.75 -9.79 -29.09
CA GLY A 31 19.31 -9.60 -28.90
C GLY A 31 18.53 -10.81 -28.37
N ALA A 32 19.18 -11.98 -28.21
CA ALA A 32 18.53 -13.21 -27.80
C ALA A 32 18.00 -13.15 -26.36
N VAL A 33 16.89 -13.84 -26.11
CA VAL A 33 16.26 -13.94 -24.79
C VAL A 33 15.97 -15.38 -24.42
N THR A 34 16.02 -15.68 -23.13
CA THR A 34 15.61 -16.95 -22.56
C THR A 34 14.34 -16.78 -21.77
N LEU A 35 13.38 -17.66 -22.03
CA LEU A 35 12.18 -17.83 -21.25
C LEU A 35 12.43 -18.92 -20.20
N SER A 36 12.26 -18.59 -18.93
CA SER A 36 12.27 -19.56 -17.83
C SER A 36 10.93 -19.57 -17.10
N CYS A 37 10.56 -20.72 -16.54
CA CYS A 37 9.37 -20.87 -15.72
C CYS A 37 9.71 -21.53 -14.39
N SER A 38 9.15 -21.03 -13.29
CA SER A 38 9.40 -21.58 -11.95
C SER A 38 8.75 -22.95 -11.70
N ARG A 39 8.09 -23.55 -12.70
CA ARG A 39 7.56 -24.92 -12.63
C ARG A 39 8.64 -25.89 -13.12
N PRO A 40 9.03 -26.90 -12.32
CA PRO A 40 10.10 -27.84 -12.69
C PRO A 40 9.77 -28.68 -13.93
N ALA A 41 8.49 -28.82 -14.28
CA ALA A 41 8.07 -29.51 -15.50
C ALA A 41 8.27 -28.69 -16.78
N CYS A 42 8.68 -27.43 -16.68
CA CYS A 42 8.87 -26.53 -17.82
C CYS A 42 10.36 -26.35 -18.08
N ALA A 43 10.82 -26.74 -19.27
CA ALA A 43 12.18 -26.48 -19.70
C ALA A 43 12.35 -25.02 -20.15
N ASP A 44 13.54 -24.47 -19.92
CA ASP A 44 13.93 -23.16 -20.41
C ASP A 44 13.97 -23.14 -21.95
N GLN A 45 13.43 -22.08 -22.55
CA GLN A 45 13.35 -21.92 -24.00
C GLN A 45 14.16 -20.71 -24.45
N ARG A 46 14.93 -20.86 -25.54
CA ARG A 46 15.78 -19.80 -26.08
C ARG A 46 15.18 -19.24 -27.36
N PHE A 47 15.17 -17.91 -27.47
CA PHE A 47 14.61 -17.19 -28.60
C PHE A 47 15.68 -16.30 -29.23
N PRO A 48 16.37 -16.79 -30.27
CA PRO A 48 17.33 -15.97 -31.02
C PRO A 48 16.64 -14.85 -31.81
N GLY A 49 15.34 -14.96 -32.11
CA GLY A 49 14.53 -13.94 -32.79
C GLY A 49 14.18 -12.70 -31.94
N GLY A 50 14.87 -12.50 -30.82
CA GLY A 50 14.74 -11.29 -30.02
C GLY A 50 13.62 -11.25 -28.99
N ALA A 51 13.55 -10.14 -28.25
CA ALA A 51 12.60 -9.97 -27.15
C ALA A 51 11.13 -10.04 -27.57
N ALA A 52 10.78 -9.68 -28.81
CA ALA A 52 9.39 -9.75 -29.30
C ALA A 52 8.92 -11.22 -29.45
N ALA A 53 9.75 -12.07 -30.06
CA ALA A 53 9.47 -13.51 -30.18
C ALA A 53 9.39 -14.16 -28.79
N GLY A 54 10.31 -13.81 -27.88
CA GLY A 54 10.27 -14.27 -26.49
C GLY A 54 8.99 -13.86 -25.76
N ARG A 55 8.53 -12.60 -25.92
CA ARG A 55 7.26 -12.13 -25.31
C ARG A 55 6.05 -12.91 -25.80
N LYS A 56 5.96 -13.16 -27.11
CA LYS A 56 4.88 -13.96 -27.69
C LYS A 56 4.89 -15.38 -27.11
N ALA A 57 6.07 -15.99 -26.99
CA ALA A 57 6.22 -17.32 -26.41
C ALA A 57 5.87 -17.35 -24.91
N ALA A 58 6.25 -16.32 -24.15
CA ALA A 58 5.92 -16.21 -22.73
C ALA A 58 4.41 -16.10 -22.50
N VAL A 59 3.70 -15.30 -23.29
CA VAL A 59 2.24 -15.21 -23.23
C VAL A 59 1.58 -16.54 -23.59
N ALA A 60 2.06 -17.23 -24.63
CA ALA A 60 1.56 -18.55 -24.99
C ALA A 60 1.79 -19.57 -23.85
N HIS A 61 2.96 -19.52 -23.21
CA HIS A 61 3.31 -20.39 -22.08
C HIS A 61 2.45 -20.10 -20.83
N VAL A 62 2.18 -18.83 -20.53
CA VAL A 62 1.24 -18.42 -19.47
C VAL A 62 -0.16 -18.97 -19.76
N ASN A 63 -0.65 -18.85 -20.99
CA ASN A 63 -1.96 -19.35 -21.39
C ASN A 63 -2.07 -20.88 -21.27
N MET A 64 -1.01 -21.62 -21.59
CA MET A 64 -0.94 -23.07 -21.38
C MET A 64 -1.13 -23.44 -19.90
N HIS A 65 -0.47 -22.73 -18.98
CA HIS A 65 -0.65 -22.96 -17.54
C HIS A 65 -2.06 -22.61 -17.06
N LEU A 66 -2.64 -21.51 -17.56
CA LEU A 66 -4.02 -21.14 -17.24
C LEU A 66 -5.02 -22.18 -17.73
N ALA A 67 -4.82 -22.72 -18.94
CA ALA A 67 -5.65 -23.79 -19.47
C ALA A 67 -5.56 -25.05 -18.59
N HIS A 68 -4.35 -25.45 -18.19
CA HIS A 68 -4.14 -26.59 -17.30
C HIS A 68 -4.79 -26.43 -15.92
N ILE A 69 -4.76 -25.21 -15.35
CA ILE A 69 -5.49 -24.92 -14.10
C ILE A 69 -6.99 -25.11 -14.29
N ARG A 70 -7.55 -24.57 -15.37
CA ARG A 70 -8.99 -24.62 -15.65
C ARG A 70 -9.46 -26.06 -15.86
N THR A 71 -8.69 -26.87 -16.60
CA THR A 71 -9.01 -28.30 -16.78
C THR A 71 -8.86 -29.10 -15.48
N SER A 72 -8.01 -28.65 -14.56
CA SER A 72 -7.81 -29.24 -13.23
C SER A 72 -8.76 -28.68 -12.16
N GLY A 73 -9.90 -28.10 -12.56
CA GLY A 73 -10.95 -27.63 -11.65
C GLY A 73 -10.82 -26.19 -11.14
N GLY A 74 -9.95 -25.36 -11.74
CA GLY A 74 -9.88 -23.92 -11.46
C GLY A 74 -9.15 -23.55 -10.16
N PRO A 75 -9.36 -22.34 -9.61
CA PRO A 75 -8.79 -21.93 -8.32
C PRO A 75 -9.38 -22.75 -7.16
N ARG A 76 -8.50 -23.24 -6.29
CA ARG A 76 -8.88 -24.13 -5.19
C ARG A 76 -9.51 -23.34 -4.04
N ARG A 77 -10.68 -23.78 -3.56
CA ARG A 77 -11.44 -23.13 -2.48
C ARG A 77 -10.75 -23.26 -1.12
N GLU A 78 -10.04 -24.37 -0.94
CA GLU A 78 -9.29 -24.73 0.26
C GLU A 78 -7.89 -24.09 0.29
N ALA A 79 -7.51 -23.37 -0.76
CA ALA A 79 -6.21 -22.71 -0.82
C ALA A 79 -6.14 -21.48 0.09
N TRP A 80 -5.01 -21.28 0.74
CA TRP A 80 -4.64 -19.98 1.30
C TRP A 80 -4.20 -19.03 0.20
N CYS A 81 -4.44 -17.73 0.40
CA CYS A 81 -3.83 -16.71 -0.44
C CYS A 81 -2.32 -16.93 -0.53
N ALA A 82 -1.79 -17.07 -1.74
CA ALA A 82 -0.37 -17.27 -2.03
C ALA A 82 0.56 -16.26 -1.35
N CYS A 83 0.07 -15.05 -1.08
CA CYS A 83 0.84 -14.00 -0.40
C CYS A 83 1.04 -14.26 1.11
N ARG A 84 0.40 -15.29 1.68
CA ARG A 84 0.55 -15.67 3.09
C ARG A 84 1.93 -16.24 3.40
N ALA A 85 2.57 -16.93 2.44
CA ALA A 85 3.94 -17.42 2.60
C ALA A 85 4.99 -16.29 2.72
N ALA A 86 4.60 -15.04 2.39
CA ALA A 86 5.47 -13.86 2.43
C ALA A 86 4.98 -12.78 3.43
N ASP A 87 4.14 -13.14 4.42
CA ASP A 87 3.63 -12.21 5.45
C ASP A 87 3.03 -10.89 4.91
N CYS A 88 2.24 -11.03 3.85
CA CYS A 88 1.63 -9.91 3.13
C CYS A 88 0.87 -8.93 4.04
N ALA A 89 1.02 -7.63 3.76
CA ALA A 89 0.47 -6.51 4.54
C ALA A 89 -1.05 -6.47 4.71
N TRP A 90 -1.78 -7.25 3.91
CA TRP A 90 -3.24 -7.21 3.85
C TRP A 90 -3.93 -8.29 4.69
N HIS A 91 -3.18 -9.21 5.30
CA HIS A 91 -3.71 -10.15 6.30
C HIS A 91 -3.61 -9.52 7.69
N THR A 92 -4.68 -8.89 8.14
CA THR A 92 -4.86 -8.50 9.54
C THR A 92 -5.31 -9.75 10.33
N PRO A 93 -4.73 -10.05 11.51
CA PRO A 93 -5.30 -11.05 12.41
C PRO A 93 -6.74 -10.70 12.77
N ASP A 94 -7.59 -11.71 12.91
CA ASP A 94 -8.99 -11.54 13.30
C ASP A 94 -9.10 -10.77 14.64
N PRO A 95 -9.79 -9.61 14.70
CA PRO A 95 -9.94 -8.85 15.93
C PRO A 95 -10.72 -9.60 17.03
N ALA A 96 -11.43 -10.69 16.70
CA ALA A 96 -12.16 -11.50 17.68
C ALA A 96 -11.26 -12.29 18.65
N VAL A 97 -9.96 -12.47 18.34
CA VAL A 97 -9.02 -13.22 19.19
C VAL A 97 -8.46 -12.38 20.34
N ARG A 98 -8.72 -11.06 20.38
CA ARG A 98 -8.22 -10.16 21.45
C ARG A 98 -8.95 -10.24 22.79
N ARG A 99 -9.89 -11.17 22.99
CA ARG A 99 -10.68 -11.29 24.23
C ARG A 99 -10.46 -12.57 25.06
N ARG A 100 -9.48 -13.40 24.72
CA ARG A 100 -9.08 -14.52 25.60
C ARG A 100 -7.57 -14.55 25.74
N GLU A 101 -7.13 -14.50 26.99
CA GLU A 101 -5.76 -14.77 27.43
C GLU A 101 -5.42 -16.23 27.09
N ALA A 102 -4.98 -16.47 25.85
CA ALA A 102 -4.33 -17.70 25.45
C ALA A 102 -3.34 -17.39 24.30
N PRO A 103 -2.22 -18.11 24.18
CA PRO A 103 -1.24 -17.88 23.12
C PRO A 103 -1.90 -18.06 21.74
N PRO A 104 -1.58 -17.23 20.74
CA PRO A 104 -2.15 -17.37 19.41
C PRO A 104 -1.66 -18.67 18.78
N THR A 105 -2.56 -19.64 18.63
CA THR A 105 -2.32 -20.81 17.78
C THR A 105 -2.23 -20.38 16.32
N VAL A 106 -1.23 -20.91 15.62
CA VAL A 106 -0.95 -20.69 14.20
C VAL A 106 -2.15 -21.17 13.38
N GLY A 107 -3.07 -20.28 12.97
CA GLY A 107 -4.22 -20.76 12.18
C GLY A 107 -5.25 -19.75 11.68
N THR A 108 -5.50 -18.61 12.33
CA THR A 108 -6.81 -17.93 12.17
C THR A 108 -6.81 -16.57 11.45
N SER A 109 -5.83 -16.28 10.59
CA SER A 109 -5.89 -15.11 9.70
C SER A 109 -6.73 -15.42 8.45
N ARG A 110 -8.03 -15.08 8.45
CA ARG A 110 -8.91 -15.33 7.30
C ARG A 110 -8.55 -14.43 6.11
N CYS A 111 -8.55 -15.01 4.91
CA CYS A 111 -8.44 -14.26 3.65
C CYS A 111 -9.64 -13.30 3.49
N GLY A 112 -9.42 -12.08 3.03
CA GLY A 112 -10.47 -11.07 2.85
C GLY A 112 -11.27 -11.26 1.55
N GLY A 113 -11.98 -12.39 1.41
CA GLY A 113 -12.77 -12.73 0.23
C GLY A 113 -12.40 -14.09 -0.39
N PRO A 114 -13.10 -14.52 -1.47
CA PRO A 114 -12.83 -15.79 -2.13
C PRO A 114 -11.42 -15.82 -2.74
N VAL A 115 -10.87 -17.01 -2.89
CA VAL A 115 -9.62 -17.22 -3.63
C VAL A 115 -9.90 -17.01 -5.11
N VAL A 116 -9.10 -16.15 -5.75
CA VAL A 116 -9.14 -15.85 -7.17
C VAL A 116 -7.85 -16.31 -7.82
N LEU A 117 -7.96 -16.81 -9.04
CA LEU A 117 -6.81 -17.01 -9.91
C LEU A 117 -6.43 -15.66 -10.52
N THR A 118 -5.18 -15.26 -10.35
CA THR A 118 -4.69 -13.95 -10.79
C THR A 118 -3.52 -14.07 -11.74
N VAL A 119 -3.43 -13.13 -12.67
CA VAL A 119 -2.23 -12.88 -13.47
C VAL A 119 -1.76 -11.46 -13.24
N TYR A 120 -0.47 -11.34 -12.96
CA TYR A 120 0.26 -10.08 -12.92
C TYR A 120 1.31 -10.10 -14.03
N ALA A 121 1.39 -9.02 -14.79
CA ALA A 121 2.49 -8.77 -15.72
C ALA A 121 3.20 -7.49 -15.28
N ASP A 122 4.54 -7.51 -15.25
CA ASP A 122 5.30 -6.31 -15.00
C ASP A 122 5.16 -5.31 -16.16
N ARG A 123 5.42 -4.03 -15.89
CA ARG A 123 5.28 -2.97 -16.91
C ARG A 123 6.26 -3.14 -18.08
N ALA A 124 7.35 -3.88 -17.88
CA ALA A 124 8.32 -4.14 -18.95
C ALA A 124 7.94 -5.36 -19.82
N GLY A 125 6.90 -6.12 -19.47
CA GLY A 125 6.49 -7.33 -20.18
C GLY A 125 7.60 -8.39 -20.20
N ARG A 126 8.33 -8.52 -19.10
CA ARG A 126 9.44 -9.48 -18.90
C ARG A 126 9.14 -10.48 -17.80
N LEU A 127 8.13 -10.24 -16.97
CA LEU A 127 7.72 -11.12 -15.90
C LEU A 127 6.21 -11.26 -15.86
N TRP A 128 5.75 -12.50 -15.86
CA TRP A 128 4.36 -12.86 -15.61
C TRP A 128 4.31 -13.74 -14.36
N ARG A 129 3.33 -13.48 -13.51
CA ARG A 129 3.06 -14.28 -12.31
C ARG A 129 1.62 -14.75 -12.34
N ILE A 130 1.43 -16.06 -12.26
CA ILE A 130 0.12 -16.70 -12.06
C ILE A 130 0.04 -17.09 -10.59
N ALA A 131 -1.01 -16.66 -9.89
CA ALA A 131 -1.15 -16.96 -8.46
C ALA A 131 -2.61 -17.13 -8.01
N GLU A 132 -2.84 -18.02 -7.05
CA GLU A 132 -4.08 -18.08 -6.25
C GLU A 132 -3.98 -17.08 -5.10
N THR A 133 -4.71 -15.96 -5.18
CA THR A 133 -4.70 -14.92 -4.14
C THR A 133 -6.13 -14.63 -3.67
N CYS A 134 -6.33 -14.02 -2.50
CA CYS A 134 -7.68 -13.59 -2.13
C CYS A 134 -8.09 -12.35 -2.93
N ALA A 135 -9.39 -12.19 -3.19
CA ALA A 135 -9.94 -11.07 -3.97
C ALA A 135 -9.44 -9.68 -3.49
N ARG A 136 -9.27 -9.49 -2.18
CA ARG A 136 -8.72 -8.24 -1.61
C ARG A 136 -7.24 -8.03 -1.95
N CYS A 137 -6.42 -9.08 -1.93
CA CYS A 137 -5.01 -8.98 -2.32
C CYS A 137 -4.87 -8.73 -3.83
N ALA A 138 -5.74 -9.34 -4.65
CA ALA A 138 -5.79 -9.10 -6.08
C ALA A 138 -6.11 -7.61 -6.38
N ALA A 139 -7.16 -7.07 -5.75
CA ALA A 139 -7.56 -5.67 -5.91
C ALA A 139 -6.49 -4.67 -5.42
N ALA A 140 -5.73 -5.02 -4.39
CA ALA A 140 -4.68 -4.16 -3.85
C ALA A 140 -3.34 -4.23 -4.63
N THR A 141 -3.22 -5.11 -5.62
CA THR A 141 -1.98 -5.29 -6.40
C THR A 141 -2.10 -4.57 -7.75
N PRO A 142 -1.37 -3.45 -7.97
CA PRO A 142 -1.44 -2.71 -9.23
C PRO A 142 -1.06 -3.58 -10.43
N GLY A 143 -1.88 -3.55 -11.50
CA GLY A 143 -1.64 -4.34 -12.71
C GLY A 143 -1.98 -5.83 -12.58
N CYS A 144 -2.51 -6.26 -11.43
CA CYS A 144 -3.04 -7.61 -11.24
C CYS A 144 -4.44 -7.73 -11.84
N ARG A 145 -4.72 -8.80 -12.58
CA ARG A 145 -6.03 -9.13 -13.11
C ARG A 145 -6.53 -10.44 -12.51
N ALA A 146 -7.73 -10.44 -11.93
CA ALA A 146 -8.42 -11.66 -11.54
C ALA A 146 -9.05 -12.29 -12.79
N LEU A 147 -8.76 -13.57 -13.02
CA LEU A 147 -9.21 -14.33 -14.19
C LEU A 147 -10.33 -15.31 -13.87
N ASP A 148 -10.38 -15.79 -12.63
CA ASP A 148 -11.35 -16.79 -12.17
C ASP A 148 -11.51 -16.70 -10.65
N THR A 149 -12.64 -17.15 -10.11
CA THR A 149 -12.96 -17.12 -8.68
C THR A 149 -13.35 -18.52 -8.20
N ALA A 150 -12.82 -18.95 -7.06
CA ALA A 150 -13.16 -20.24 -6.49
C ALA A 150 -14.68 -20.30 -6.17
N PRO A 151 -15.36 -21.42 -6.49
CA PRO A 151 -16.78 -21.56 -6.25
C PRO A 151 -17.12 -21.45 -4.75
N PRO A 152 -18.28 -20.87 -4.39
CA PRO A 152 -18.71 -20.75 -3.00
C PRO A 152 -18.91 -22.14 -2.37
N PRO A 153 -18.76 -22.28 -1.04
CA PRO A 153 -18.99 -23.57 -0.38
C PRO A 153 -20.45 -24.00 -0.58
N ALA A 154 -20.65 -25.27 -0.92
CA ALA A 154 -21.97 -25.88 -0.91
C ALA A 154 -22.52 -25.84 0.52
N GLN A 155 -23.68 -25.20 0.72
CA GLN A 155 -24.36 -25.21 2.01
C GLN A 155 -24.85 -26.63 2.31
N PRO A 156 -24.48 -27.25 3.44
CA PRO A 156 -25.10 -28.50 3.84
C PRO A 156 -26.54 -28.22 4.31
N GLY A 157 -27.50 -28.79 3.59
CA GLY A 157 -28.87 -28.99 4.07
C GLY A 157 -29.83 -27.81 3.93
N ARG A 158 -30.33 -27.58 2.71
CA ARG A 158 -31.77 -27.31 2.55
C ARG A 158 -32.39 -28.58 2.00
N ILE A 159 -33.01 -29.33 2.91
CA ILE A 159 -33.91 -30.43 2.55
C ILE A 159 -34.97 -29.83 1.62
N ALA A 160 -35.23 -30.59 0.56
CA ALA A 160 -36.17 -30.31 -0.50
C ALA A 160 -37.52 -29.81 0.03
N ASP A 161 -38.06 -28.80 -0.64
CA ASP A 161 -39.50 -28.77 -0.88
C ASP A 161 -39.70 -28.69 -2.39
N GLU A 162 -40.23 -29.80 -2.89
CA GLU A 162 -40.38 -30.19 -4.27
C GLU A 162 -41.70 -29.64 -4.79
N ARG A 163 -41.67 -28.63 -5.68
CA ARG A 163 -42.74 -28.39 -6.65
C ARG A 163 -42.17 -27.96 -8.00
N VAL A 164 -41.93 -28.99 -8.82
CA VAL A 164 -42.35 -29.11 -10.23
C VAL A 164 -42.44 -27.81 -11.03
N SER A 165 -41.46 -27.60 -11.91
CA SER A 165 -41.70 -27.50 -13.36
C SER A 165 -40.37 -27.46 -14.11
N ALA A 166 -40.09 -28.52 -14.86
CA ALA A 166 -39.08 -28.53 -15.92
C ALA A 166 -39.49 -27.56 -17.04
N PRO A 167 -38.51 -27.05 -17.79
CA PRO A 167 -38.44 -27.51 -19.18
C PRO A 167 -37.03 -27.96 -19.59
N GLU A 168 -37.02 -29.05 -20.34
CA GLU A 168 -35.87 -29.68 -21.00
C GLU A 168 -35.36 -28.89 -22.23
N PRO A 169 -34.19 -29.27 -22.80
CA PRO A 169 -33.23 -28.36 -23.41
C PRO A 169 -33.44 -28.14 -24.91
N SER A 170 -33.07 -26.97 -25.41
CA SER A 170 -32.80 -26.73 -26.83
C SER A 170 -31.29 -26.57 -27.04
N GLY A 171 -30.72 -27.47 -27.84
CA GLY A 171 -29.30 -27.50 -28.19
C GLY A 171 -28.92 -26.55 -29.33
N GLY A 172 -27.60 -26.41 -29.50
CA GLY A 172 -26.90 -25.67 -30.56
C GLY A 172 -26.39 -24.30 -30.07
N THR A 173 -25.12 -23.90 -30.19
CA THR A 173 -23.99 -24.33 -31.04
C THR A 173 -22.67 -23.87 -30.43
N ALA A 174 -21.57 -24.55 -30.79
CA ALA A 174 -20.20 -24.19 -30.48
C ALA A 174 -19.67 -23.00 -31.31
N GLY A 175 -18.68 -22.27 -30.77
CA GLY A 175 -17.94 -21.15 -31.38
C GLY A 175 -18.21 -19.84 -30.63
N GLU A 176 -17.27 -19.01 -30.18
CA GLU A 176 -15.85 -18.80 -30.48
C GLU A 176 -15.14 -18.26 -29.23
N SER A 177 -13.88 -18.65 -29.09
CA SER A 177 -12.95 -18.15 -28.08
C SER A 177 -12.63 -16.67 -28.28
N VAL A 178 -12.91 -15.83 -27.29
CA VAL A 178 -12.41 -14.44 -27.26
C VAL A 178 -10.93 -14.45 -26.90
N ALA A 179 -10.07 -14.32 -27.92
CA ALA A 179 -8.65 -14.03 -27.76
C ALA A 179 -8.47 -12.57 -27.25
N PRO A 180 -7.59 -12.29 -26.28
CA PRO A 180 -7.32 -10.92 -25.87
C PRO A 180 -6.44 -10.21 -26.91
N VAL A 181 -7.06 -9.31 -27.68
CA VAL A 181 -6.39 -8.35 -28.56
C VAL A 181 -5.86 -7.19 -27.71
N PHE A 182 -4.56 -6.91 -27.77
CA PHE A 182 -3.95 -5.69 -27.27
C PHE A 182 -3.73 -4.76 -28.46
N SER A 183 -4.44 -3.62 -28.51
CA SER A 183 -4.23 -2.61 -29.55
C SER A 183 -3.26 -1.54 -29.08
N ASP A 184 -2.20 -1.36 -29.87
CA ASP A 184 -1.38 -0.14 -29.92
C ASP A 184 -2.22 1.00 -30.51
N ARG A 185 -2.19 2.19 -29.91
CA ARG A 185 -2.72 3.41 -30.52
C ARG A 185 -1.70 4.54 -30.44
N LEU A 186 -1.22 4.96 -31.61
CA LEU A 186 -0.76 6.32 -31.92
C LEU A 186 -1.86 7.04 -32.74
N PRO A 187 -1.84 8.38 -32.86
CA PRO A 187 -3.07 9.18 -32.94
C PRO A 187 -3.39 9.79 -34.31
N SER A 188 -4.62 10.33 -34.38
CA SER A 188 -5.22 11.33 -35.31
C SER A 188 -5.86 10.85 -36.63
N PRO A 189 -6.76 11.64 -37.27
CA PRO A 189 -7.52 12.83 -36.82
C PRO A 189 -9.05 12.76 -37.13
N ALA A 190 -9.73 13.88 -36.91
CA ALA A 190 -11.17 14.16 -36.97
C ALA A 190 -11.92 13.78 -38.28
N GLY A 191 -13.22 13.53 -38.14
CA GLY A 191 -14.17 13.42 -39.25
C GLY A 191 -15.59 13.04 -38.81
N GLU A 192 -16.48 14.04 -38.87
CA GLU A 192 -17.93 14.03 -39.14
C GLU A 192 -18.88 12.90 -38.68
N ALA A 193 -19.96 13.37 -38.02
CA ALA A 193 -21.21 12.64 -37.76
C ALA A 193 -22.03 12.41 -39.04
N PRO A 194 -22.90 11.38 -39.04
CA PRO A 194 -24.30 11.62 -39.43
C PRO A 194 -25.36 10.90 -38.55
N PRO A 195 -26.65 11.27 -38.70
CA PRO A 195 -27.76 11.03 -37.76
C PRO A 195 -28.59 9.79 -38.12
N VAL A 196 -29.54 9.34 -37.27
CA VAL A 196 -31.02 9.18 -37.48
C VAL A 196 -31.68 8.55 -36.19
N PRO A 197 -33.01 8.28 -36.08
CA PRO A 197 -34.18 9.14 -35.82
C PRO A 197 -34.86 8.92 -34.43
N ALA A 198 -35.86 9.76 -34.16
CA ALA A 198 -36.82 9.68 -33.05
C ALA A 198 -37.99 8.71 -33.29
N THR A 199 -38.52 8.13 -32.20
CA THR A 199 -39.92 7.67 -31.91
C THR A 199 -39.85 6.75 -30.67
N GLY A 200 -40.76 6.72 -29.67
CA GLY A 200 -41.99 7.46 -29.39
C GLY A 200 -42.34 7.37 -27.88
N ALA A 201 -43.31 8.20 -27.48
CA ALA A 201 -43.96 8.28 -26.16
C ALA A 201 -44.76 6.99 -25.83
N ALA A 202 -45.19 6.62 -24.62
CA ALA A 202 -45.59 7.27 -23.35
C ALA A 202 -45.67 6.17 -22.24
N PRO A 203 -46.28 6.31 -21.04
CA PRO A 203 -46.70 7.49 -20.26
C PRO A 203 -46.19 7.50 -18.80
N VAL A 204 -46.32 8.67 -18.17
CA VAL A 204 -45.99 8.99 -16.76
C VAL A 204 -47.19 8.70 -15.85
N PRO A 205 -47.03 8.15 -14.63
CA PRO A 205 -48.08 8.20 -13.62
C PRO A 205 -48.08 9.56 -12.90
N ARG A 206 -49.25 10.20 -12.95
CA ARG A 206 -49.60 11.49 -12.34
C ARG A 206 -49.29 11.57 -10.84
N ALA A 207 -48.78 12.76 -10.47
CA ALA A 207 -48.74 13.29 -9.12
C ALA A 207 -50.13 13.30 -8.46
N ARG A 208 -50.18 12.84 -7.20
CA ARG A 208 -51.34 13.00 -6.32
C ARG A 208 -51.09 14.21 -5.43
N VAL A 209 -51.92 15.23 -5.61
CA VAL A 209 -52.02 16.42 -4.75
C VAL A 209 -52.47 15.98 -3.35
N ALA A 210 -51.74 16.41 -2.33
CA ALA A 210 -52.12 16.25 -0.92
C ALA A 210 -52.93 17.48 -0.45
N PRO A 211 -54.00 17.31 0.34
CA PRO A 211 -54.70 18.44 0.96
C PRO A 211 -53.98 18.91 2.24
N PRO A 212 -54.18 20.17 2.66
CA PRO A 212 -53.55 20.73 3.84
C PRO A 212 -54.34 20.37 5.10
N GLY A 213 -53.63 20.12 6.19
CA GLY A 213 -54.21 20.11 7.53
C GLY A 213 -53.77 18.91 8.35
N THR A 214 -52.89 19.16 9.31
CA THR A 214 -53.21 19.21 10.74
C THR A 214 -51.96 18.89 11.55
N ALA A 215 -51.63 19.79 12.47
CA ALA A 215 -50.62 19.58 13.49
C ALA A 215 -51.04 18.36 14.33
N SER A 216 -50.36 17.23 14.13
CA SER A 216 -50.53 16.02 14.92
C SER A 216 -49.24 15.73 15.69
N GLY A 217 -49.38 15.74 17.02
CA GLY A 217 -48.39 15.57 18.08
C GLY A 217 -47.08 14.84 17.73
N ARG A 218 -45.96 15.55 17.91
CA ARG A 218 -44.61 14.99 18.09
C ARG A 218 -44.47 14.36 19.49
N ALA A 219 -45.26 13.33 19.78
CA ALA A 219 -45.08 12.53 20.98
C ALA A 219 -44.35 11.22 20.62
N GLY A 220 -43.10 11.09 21.04
CA GLY A 220 -42.43 9.79 21.16
C GLY A 220 -41.55 9.30 20.00
N GLN A 221 -40.93 10.19 19.20
CA GLN A 221 -39.98 9.76 18.17
C GLN A 221 -38.67 9.28 18.84
N ARG A 222 -38.56 7.98 19.11
CA ARG A 222 -37.33 7.33 19.60
C ARG A 222 -36.28 7.34 18.50
N GLY A 223 -35.39 8.33 18.49
CA GLY A 223 -34.26 8.34 17.58
C GLY A 223 -33.11 7.46 18.05
N LYS A 224 -32.23 7.13 17.10
CA LYS A 224 -31.02 6.35 17.34
C LYS A 224 -29.83 7.11 16.81
N ILE A 225 -28.74 7.12 17.56
CA ILE A 225 -27.45 7.62 17.12
C ILE A 225 -26.39 6.56 17.38
N ALA A 226 -25.72 6.13 16.30
CA ALA A 226 -24.86 4.95 16.29
C ALA A 226 -25.60 3.68 16.79
N GLN A 227 -25.22 3.15 17.95
CA GLN A 227 -25.84 1.97 18.57
C GLN A 227 -26.72 2.31 19.79
N ARG A 228 -26.83 3.59 20.15
CA ARG A 228 -27.58 4.04 21.34
C ARG A 228 -28.98 4.54 20.96
N ILE A 229 -29.95 4.19 21.78
CA ILE A 229 -31.32 4.71 21.72
C ILE A 229 -31.34 5.99 22.54
N VAL A 230 -31.80 7.08 21.94
CA VAL A 230 -31.96 8.36 22.66
C VAL A 230 -33.18 8.24 23.58
N PRO A 231 -33.05 8.45 24.90
CA PRO A 231 -34.18 8.40 25.83
C PRO A 231 -35.25 9.43 25.45
N ALA A 232 -36.51 9.04 25.54
CA ALA A 232 -37.64 9.88 25.14
C ALA A 232 -37.85 11.07 26.11
N ASP A 233 -37.37 10.93 27.33
CA ASP A 233 -37.41 11.87 28.45
C ASP A 233 -36.09 12.63 28.66
N LEU A 234 -35.11 12.49 27.75
CA LEU A 234 -33.83 13.19 27.86
C LEU A 234 -34.03 14.71 27.82
N GLN A 235 -33.62 15.39 28.90
CA GLN A 235 -33.58 16.84 29.00
C GLN A 235 -32.13 17.35 28.94
N PRO A 236 -31.86 18.56 28.43
CA PRO A 236 -32.82 19.46 27.79
C PRO A 236 -33.31 18.91 26.44
N ASP A 237 -34.55 19.21 26.06
CA ASP A 237 -35.14 18.76 24.80
C ASP A 237 -34.31 19.11 23.55
N VAL A 238 -33.56 20.22 23.61
CA VAL A 238 -32.63 20.65 22.55
C VAL A 238 -31.53 19.60 22.30
N LEU A 239 -31.00 19.00 23.36
CA LEU A 239 -30.00 17.93 23.25
C LEU A 239 -30.61 16.68 22.63
N ARG A 240 -31.82 16.33 23.05
CA ARG A 240 -32.57 15.18 22.52
C ARG A 240 -32.81 15.34 21.02
N VAL A 241 -33.25 16.51 20.56
CA VAL A 241 -33.45 16.80 19.13
C VAL A 241 -32.13 16.72 18.36
N GLU A 242 -31.05 17.35 18.85
CA GLU A 242 -29.73 17.29 18.18
C GLU A 242 -29.20 15.85 18.03
N LEU A 243 -29.40 14.98 19.03
CA LEU A 243 -28.99 13.57 18.94
C LEU A 243 -29.78 12.78 17.88
N ILE A 244 -31.06 13.09 17.71
CA ILE A 244 -31.91 12.48 16.68
C ILE A 244 -31.46 12.97 15.30
N ASP A 245 -31.31 14.28 15.14
CA ASP A 245 -30.89 14.93 13.90
C ASP A 245 -29.51 14.48 13.46
N LEU A 246 -28.57 14.30 14.40
CA LEU A 246 -27.25 13.72 14.12
C LEU A 246 -27.34 12.28 13.63
N GLY A 247 -28.21 11.46 14.22
CA GLY A 247 -28.46 10.10 13.75
C GLY A 247 -28.94 10.07 12.30
N ASP A 248 -29.84 10.99 11.92
CA ASP A 248 -30.33 11.14 10.55
C ASP A 248 -29.26 11.69 9.61
N ALA A 249 -28.47 12.68 10.04
CA ALA A 249 -27.39 13.26 9.26
C ALA A 249 -26.27 12.25 8.94
N PHE A 250 -25.90 11.39 9.89
CA PHE A 250 -24.95 10.29 9.62
C PHE A 250 -25.53 9.25 8.64
N ARG A 251 -26.82 8.93 8.72
CA ARG A 251 -27.48 8.02 7.77
C ARG A 251 -27.56 8.63 6.36
N ALA A 252 -27.90 9.91 6.26
CA ALA A 252 -27.89 10.64 5.00
C ALA A 252 -26.47 10.68 4.39
N TYR A 253 -25.45 10.93 5.23
CA TYR A 253 -24.06 10.89 4.79
C TYR A 253 -23.65 9.52 4.23
N GLN A 254 -24.04 8.42 4.88
CA GLN A 254 -23.76 7.05 4.41
C GLN A 254 -24.40 6.70 3.05
N GLN A 255 -25.47 7.40 2.67
CA GLN A 255 -26.17 7.20 1.40
C GLN A 255 -25.56 8.02 0.26
N ARG A 256 -24.59 8.91 0.54
CA ARG A 256 -23.94 9.72 -0.49
C ARG A 256 -23.02 8.85 -1.35
N THR A 257 -23.04 9.10 -2.66
CA THR A 257 -22.19 8.44 -3.66
C THR A 257 -20.75 8.94 -3.62
N GLU A 258 -20.53 10.17 -3.16
CA GLU A 258 -19.22 10.80 -3.06
C GLU A 258 -18.87 11.13 -1.59
N PRO A 259 -17.67 10.75 -1.12
CA PRO A 259 -17.25 11.00 0.26
C PRO A 259 -16.81 12.46 0.45
N ASP A 260 -17.52 13.17 1.32
CA ASP A 260 -17.25 14.56 1.72
C ASP A 260 -16.63 14.59 3.13
N LEU A 261 -15.31 14.65 3.18
CA LEU A 261 -14.56 14.53 4.43
C LEU A 261 -14.74 15.75 5.35
N VAL A 262 -15.00 16.95 4.81
CA VAL A 262 -15.25 18.14 5.64
C VAL A 262 -16.57 17.97 6.37
N LEU A 263 -17.63 17.62 5.64
CA LEU A 263 -18.93 17.35 6.25
C LEU A 263 -18.87 16.21 7.26
N LEU A 264 -18.12 15.14 6.98
CA LEU A 264 -17.97 14.03 7.92
C LEU A 264 -17.26 14.45 9.22
N ALA A 265 -16.26 15.34 9.13
CA ALA A 265 -15.59 15.87 10.30
C ALA A 265 -16.54 16.72 11.16
N GLU A 266 -17.32 17.61 10.54
CA GLU A 266 -18.33 18.42 11.23
C GLU A 266 -19.36 17.56 11.95
N LEU A 267 -19.82 16.47 11.33
CA LEU A 267 -20.74 15.52 11.96
C LEU A 267 -20.11 14.83 13.18
N HIS A 268 -18.83 14.47 13.11
CA HIS A 268 -18.10 13.90 14.23
C HIS A 268 -17.90 14.90 15.37
N GLU A 269 -17.66 16.17 15.06
CA GLU A 269 -17.48 17.23 16.05
C GLU A 269 -18.79 17.56 16.78
N ARG A 270 -19.89 17.69 16.03
CA ARG A 270 -21.23 17.83 16.62
C ARG A 270 -21.60 16.65 17.50
N LYS A 271 -21.29 15.43 17.05
CA LYS A 271 -21.47 14.21 17.85
C LYS A 271 -20.65 14.23 19.14
N ALA A 272 -19.40 14.69 19.09
CA ALA A 272 -18.55 14.81 20.27
C ALA A 272 -19.18 15.74 21.31
N ARG A 273 -19.62 16.93 20.88
CA ARG A 273 -20.30 17.91 21.75
C ARG A 273 -21.60 17.35 22.34
N ALA A 274 -22.46 16.77 21.51
CA ALA A 274 -23.74 16.20 21.97
C ALA A 274 -23.54 15.05 22.97
N PHE A 275 -22.52 14.20 22.76
CA PHE A 275 -22.22 13.10 23.68
C PHE A 275 -21.59 13.58 24.99
N ALA A 276 -20.77 14.63 24.96
CA ALA A 276 -20.24 15.24 26.17
C ALA A 276 -21.38 15.85 27.02
N LEU A 277 -22.27 16.62 26.39
CA LEU A 277 -23.44 17.19 27.07
C LEU A 277 -24.37 16.11 27.63
N TRP A 278 -24.61 15.04 26.86
CA TRP A 278 -25.41 13.92 27.34
C TRP A 278 -24.74 13.20 28.51
N ALA A 279 -23.41 13.05 28.49
CA ALA A 279 -22.68 12.49 29.62
C ALA A 279 -22.80 13.36 30.87
N ASP A 280 -22.78 14.69 30.73
CA ASP A 280 -22.88 15.61 31.87
C ASP A 280 -24.28 15.61 32.49
N VAL A 281 -25.33 15.45 31.70
CA VAL A 281 -26.70 15.31 32.19
C VAL A 281 -26.94 13.94 32.85
N SER A 282 -26.44 12.87 32.25
CA SER A 282 -26.74 11.50 32.68
C SER A 282 -25.76 10.93 33.71
N GLY A 283 -24.58 11.53 33.85
CA GLY A 283 -23.47 10.99 34.64
C GLY A 283 -22.77 9.78 34.00
N ASP A 284 -23.11 9.40 32.77
CA ASP A 284 -22.55 8.22 32.10
C ASP A 284 -21.11 8.48 31.59
N GLY A 285 -20.13 7.86 32.25
CA GLY A 285 -18.72 7.95 31.87
C GLY A 285 -18.40 7.34 30.51
N ASP A 286 -19.18 6.39 30.00
CA ASP A 286 -18.96 5.79 28.68
C ASP A 286 -19.28 6.80 27.57
N LEU A 287 -20.28 7.66 27.76
CA LEU A 287 -20.59 8.75 26.82
C LEU A 287 -19.43 9.75 26.72
N ARG A 288 -18.69 10.02 27.80
CA ARG A 288 -17.47 10.85 27.73
C ARG A 288 -16.37 10.21 26.91
N HIS A 289 -16.20 8.89 27.03
CA HIS A 289 -15.24 8.17 26.19
C HIS A 289 -15.66 8.16 24.72
N GLU A 290 -16.95 8.01 24.44
CA GLU A 290 -17.50 8.10 23.09
C GLU A 290 -17.37 9.51 22.51
N ALA A 291 -17.55 10.56 23.30
CA ALA A 291 -17.33 11.95 22.91
C ALA A 291 -15.88 12.18 22.47
N ARG A 292 -14.90 11.78 23.31
CA ARG A 292 -13.47 11.86 22.97
C ARG A 292 -13.11 11.05 21.72
N ARG A 293 -13.73 9.88 21.52
CA ARG A 293 -13.55 9.10 20.29
C ARG A 293 -14.09 9.82 19.06
N ALA A 294 -15.25 10.47 19.18
CA ALA A 294 -15.85 11.24 18.10
C ALA A 294 -15.01 12.48 17.75
N GLU A 295 -14.50 13.19 18.76
CA GLU A 295 -13.57 14.32 18.58
C GLU A 295 -12.31 13.90 17.84
N LYS A 296 -11.68 12.79 18.27
CA LYS A 296 -10.51 12.23 17.57
C LYS A 296 -10.83 11.80 16.13
N ALA A 297 -12.03 11.30 15.88
CA ALA A 297 -12.50 10.97 14.53
C ALA A 297 -12.65 12.23 13.67
N ALA A 298 -13.19 13.33 14.21
CA ALA A 298 -13.28 14.61 13.51
C ALA A 298 -11.88 15.11 13.10
N GLN A 299 -10.94 15.15 14.05
CA GLN A 299 -9.56 15.56 13.80
C GLN A 299 -8.90 14.68 12.73
N THR A 300 -9.03 13.36 12.84
CA THR A 300 -8.46 12.42 11.86
C THR A 300 -9.07 12.61 10.47
N THR A 301 -10.38 12.86 10.38
CA THR A 301 -11.06 13.10 9.10
C THR A 301 -10.61 14.41 8.46
N LEU A 302 -10.41 15.48 9.25
CA LEU A 302 -9.84 16.74 8.76
C LEU A 302 -8.40 16.55 8.30
N GLU A 303 -7.58 15.82 9.05
CA GLU A 303 -6.23 15.47 8.63
C GLU A 303 -6.24 14.69 7.30
N MET A 304 -7.16 13.74 7.13
CA MET A 304 -7.33 13.02 5.86
C MET A 304 -7.76 13.96 4.73
N HIS A 305 -8.66 14.91 5.01
CA HIS A 305 -9.08 15.92 4.04
C HIS A 305 -7.89 16.79 3.63
N HIS A 306 -7.16 17.39 4.57
CA HIS A 306 -5.99 18.22 4.30
C HIS A 306 -4.88 17.46 3.56
N ASN A 307 -4.64 16.19 3.91
CA ASN A 307 -3.70 15.35 3.17
C ASN A 307 -4.13 15.09 1.72
N ARG A 308 -5.44 15.15 1.44
CA ARG A 308 -6.02 14.90 0.11
C ARG A 308 -6.15 16.17 -0.73
N THR A 309 -6.45 17.31 -0.11
CA THR A 309 -6.72 18.57 -0.81
C THR A 309 -5.54 19.55 -0.80
N GLY A 310 -4.55 19.36 0.08
CA GLY A 310 -3.63 20.45 0.42
C GLY A 310 -4.39 21.55 1.19
N GLY A 311 -3.71 22.35 2.01
CA GLY A 311 -4.36 23.49 2.67
C GLY A 311 -4.95 24.50 1.68
N PRO A 312 -5.75 25.47 2.14
CA PRO A 312 -6.26 26.53 1.27
C PRO A 312 -5.09 27.42 0.84
N GLY A 313 -4.51 27.08 -0.30
CA GLY A 313 -3.46 27.82 -1.00
C GLY A 313 -3.82 27.86 -2.48
N ASP A 314 -3.99 29.08 -2.96
CA ASP A 314 -4.29 29.52 -4.32
C ASP A 314 -4.00 28.50 -5.45
N GLY A 315 -5.06 28.09 -6.16
CA GLY A 315 -5.10 27.70 -7.59
C GLY A 315 -4.13 26.65 -8.17
N SER A 316 -3.17 26.16 -7.40
CA SER A 316 -2.16 25.20 -7.80
C SER A 316 -2.40 23.92 -7.03
N ALA A 317 -2.77 22.84 -7.73
CA ALA A 317 -2.94 21.54 -7.12
C ALA A 317 -1.65 21.13 -6.39
N ALA A 318 -1.64 21.25 -5.07
CA ALA A 318 -0.47 20.92 -4.26
C ALA A 318 -0.02 19.48 -4.57
N PRO A 319 1.28 19.24 -4.82
CA PRO A 319 1.75 17.92 -5.21
C PRO A 319 1.40 16.88 -4.13
N GLU A 320 0.82 15.74 -4.53
CA GLU A 320 0.48 14.63 -3.62
C GLU A 320 1.74 14.16 -2.86
N ARG A 321 1.82 14.50 -1.57
CA ARG A 321 2.98 14.22 -0.71
C ARG A 321 3.06 12.72 -0.40
N LEU A 322 4.28 12.18 -0.40
CA LEU A 322 4.49 10.75 -0.15
C LEU A 322 4.46 10.38 1.33
N LEU A 323 4.83 11.31 2.21
CA LEU A 323 4.82 11.15 3.65
C LEU A 323 3.88 12.16 4.29
N THR A 324 3.17 11.72 5.33
CA THR A 324 2.49 12.65 6.25
C THR A 324 3.49 13.29 7.21
N PRO A 325 3.17 14.42 7.88
CA PRO A 325 4.08 15.06 8.84
C PRO A 325 4.57 14.12 9.95
N LYS A 326 3.67 13.26 10.46
CA LYS A 326 4.02 12.23 11.43
C LYS A 326 4.99 11.19 10.86
N GLN A 327 4.76 10.72 9.64
CA GLN A 327 5.65 9.76 8.99
C GLN A 327 7.03 10.36 8.71
N ALA A 328 7.11 11.65 8.41
CA ALA A 328 8.37 12.32 8.22
C ALA A 328 9.16 12.53 9.52
N THR A 329 8.48 12.75 10.65
CA THR A 329 9.12 12.73 11.97
C THR A 329 9.75 11.37 12.27
N HIS A 330 9.02 10.29 11.98
CA HIS A 330 9.58 8.94 12.09
C HIS A 330 10.74 8.71 11.10
N ALA A 331 10.67 9.24 9.87
CA ALA A 331 11.76 9.15 8.92
C ALA A 331 13.04 9.81 9.46
N ARG A 332 12.95 11.03 10.01
CA ARG A 332 14.08 11.71 10.67
C ARG A 332 14.63 10.93 11.87
N SER A 333 13.77 10.27 12.65
CA SER A 333 14.20 9.40 13.75
C SER A 333 15.02 8.20 13.24
N VAL A 334 14.69 7.66 12.07
CA VAL A 334 15.51 6.61 11.42
C VAL A 334 16.85 7.17 10.93
N LEU A 335 16.87 8.38 10.36
CA LEU A 335 18.14 9.01 9.93
C LEU A 335 19.09 9.21 11.11
N GLU A 336 18.55 9.68 12.24
CA GLU A 336 19.31 9.85 13.47
C GLU A 336 19.82 8.53 14.06
N TYR A 337 18.99 7.48 14.03
CA TYR A 337 19.41 6.13 14.40
C TYR A 337 20.59 5.67 13.53
N VAL A 338 20.50 5.81 12.21
CA VAL A 338 21.57 5.41 11.28
C VAL A 338 22.85 6.21 11.52
N ARG A 339 22.73 7.52 11.77
CA ARG A 339 23.86 8.39 12.06
C ARG A 339 24.67 7.88 13.26
N THR A 340 23.97 7.40 14.29
CA THR A 340 24.57 6.99 15.57
C THR A 340 24.90 5.49 15.68
N GLN A 341 24.25 4.63 14.89
CA GLN A 341 24.35 3.17 15.02
C GLN A 341 25.01 2.48 13.81
N ALA A 342 25.42 3.22 12.77
CA ALA A 342 26.18 2.65 11.67
C ALA A 342 27.58 2.19 12.15
N PRO A 343 28.04 0.98 11.79
CA PRO A 343 29.32 0.45 12.24
C PRO A 343 30.54 1.07 11.55
N GLY A 344 30.33 1.84 10.47
CA GLY A 344 31.37 2.54 9.72
C GLY A 344 30.89 3.92 9.25
N PRO A 345 31.81 4.90 9.13
CA PRO A 345 31.45 6.23 8.67
C PRO A 345 31.22 6.32 7.17
N GLU A 346 31.63 5.33 6.37
CA GLU A 346 31.65 5.38 4.92
C GLU A 346 30.23 5.57 4.34
N PRO A 347 30.06 6.40 3.29
CA PRO A 347 28.74 6.68 2.71
C PRO A 347 28.00 5.43 2.24
N GLU A 348 28.72 4.47 1.64
CA GLU A 348 28.17 3.20 1.16
C GLU A 348 27.64 2.36 2.32
N VAL A 349 28.40 2.28 3.42
CA VAL A 349 27.99 1.60 4.66
C VAL A 349 26.75 2.28 5.25
N ARG A 350 26.74 3.60 5.36
CA ARG A 350 25.59 4.36 5.88
C ARG A 350 24.34 4.18 5.03
N LEU A 351 24.48 4.18 3.70
CA LEU A 351 23.36 3.91 2.80
C LEU A 351 22.83 2.49 2.98
N ALA A 352 23.70 1.48 3.04
CA ALA A 352 23.29 0.11 3.29
C ALA A 352 22.56 -0.02 4.63
N VAL A 353 23.15 0.51 5.70
CA VAL A 353 22.58 0.52 7.06
C VAL A 353 21.20 1.17 7.08
N LEU A 354 21.03 2.32 6.42
CA LEU A 354 19.74 2.99 6.31
C LEU A 354 18.69 2.10 5.64
N MET A 355 19.01 1.55 4.47
CA MET A 355 18.05 0.76 3.71
C MET A 355 17.71 -0.55 4.43
N LEU A 356 18.69 -1.22 5.04
CA LEU A 356 18.51 -2.45 5.83
C LEU A 356 17.72 -2.18 7.12
N THR A 357 18.01 -1.09 7.83
CA THR A 357 17.26 -0.64 9.00
C THR A 357 15.79 -0.47 8.65
N LEU A 358 15.47 0.21 7.54
CA LEU A 358 14.09 0.39 7.09
C LEU A 358 13.38 -0.93 6.74
N ARG A 359 14.11 -1.94 6.25
CA ARG A 359 13.57 -3.28 5.96
C ARG A 359 13.30 -4.06 7.26
N ALA A 360 14.17 -3.93 8.26
CA ALA A 360 14.16 -4.68 9.52
C ALA A 360 13.46 -3.97 10.70
N ALA A 361 13.14 -2.67 10.58
CA ALA A 361 12.72 -1.76 11.67
C ALA A 361 11.61 -2.26 12.63
N ARG A 362 10.80 -3.24 12.22
CA ARG A 362 9.69 -3.74 13.04
C ARG A 362 10.04 -4.98 13.86
N ALA A 363 10.82 -5.88 13.30
CA ALA A 363 10.98 -7.24 13.81
C ALA A 363 12.45 -7.65 13.95
N GLY A 364 13.38 -6.75 13.67
CA GLY A 364 14.79 -7.06 13.50
C GLY A 364 15.09 -7.88 12.24
N THR A 365 14.08 -8.35 11.53
CA THR A 365 14.23 -9.15 10.32
C THR A 365 13.60 -8.47 9.11
N GLY A 366 14.21 -8.68 7.95
CA GLY A 366 13.77 -8.14 6.68
C GLY A 366 14.14 -9.07 5.52
N ASN A 367 13.74 -8.69 4.32
CA ASN A 367 14.10 -9.40 3.10
C ASN A 367 14.78 -8.43 2.15
N ILE A 368 15.84 -8.90 1.48
CA ILE A 368 16.56 -8.17 0.44
C ILE A 368 16.77 -9.06 -0.78
N THR A 369 17.04 -8.43 -1.91
CA THR A 369 17.43 -9.10 -3.14
C THR A 369 18.81 -8.61 -3.57
N GLY A 370 19.50 -9.38 -4.42
CA GLY A 370 20.71 -8.91 -5.09
C GLY A 370 20.47 -7.62 -5.86
N GLN A 371 19.30 -7.49 -6.49
CA GLN A 371 18.90 -6.28 -7.22
C GLN A 371 18.77 -5.06 -6.31
N ASP A 372 18.25 -5.22 -5.09
CA ASP A 372 18.21 -4.14 -4.10
C ASP A 372 19.63 -3.65 -3.79
N LEU A 373 20.52 -4.59 -3.44
CA LEU A 373 21.90 -4.32 -3.03
C LEU A 373 22.72 -3.66 -4.15
N THR A 374 22.73 -4.24 -5.34
CA THR A 374 23.41 -3.66 -6.52
C THR A 374 22.79 -2.31 -6.91
N GLY A 375 21.48 -2.14 -6.71
CA GLY A 375 20.80 -0.88 -6.96
C GLY A 375 21.26 0.26 -6.04
N TRP A 376 21.52 -0.06 -4.77
CA TRP A 376 21.97 0.92 -3.78
C TRP A 376 23.47 1.19 -3.85
N LEU A 377 24.29 0.15 -3.98
CA LEU A 377 25.74 0.17 -3.74
C LEU A 377 26.59 -0.07 -5.00
N GLY A 378 25.98 -0.43 -6.13
CA GLY A 378 26.75 -0.69 -7.36
C GLY A 378 27.76 -1.82 -7.20
N CYS A 379 29.03 -1.54 -7.47
CA CYS A 379 30.14 -2.47 -7.34
C CYS A 379 30.57 -2.73 -5.89
N ASP A 380 30.24 -1.84 -4.95
CA ASP A 380 30.70 -1.91 -3.56
C ASP A 380 29.84 -2.83 -2.70
N ALA A 381 28.77 -3.42 -3.28
CA ALA A 381 27.77 -4.18 -2.56
C ALA A 381 28.34 -5.38 -1.78
N GLU A 382 29.30 -6.10 -2.38
CA GLU A 382 29.94 -7.27 -1.75
C GLU A 382 30.78 -6.85 -0.54
N HIS A 383 31.72 -5.92 -0.75
CA HIS A 383 32.60 -5.43 0.30
C HIS A 383 31.84 -4.83 1.49
N VAL A 384 30.78 -4.05 1.22
CA VAL A 384 29.95 -3.44 2.27
C VAL A 384 29.16 -4.50 3.05
N LEU A 385 28.65 -5.54 2.39
CA LEU A 385 27.95 -6.61 3.11
C LEU A 385 28.92 -7.43 3.97
N GLU A 386 30.11 -7.73 3.45
CA GLU A 386 31.16 -8.42 4.20
C GLU A 386 31.54 -7.62 5.46
N SER A 387 31.71 -6.30 5.34
CA SER A 387 32.04 -5.46 6.50
C SER A 387 30.92 -5.42 7.53
N LEU A 388 29.65 -5.34 7.10
CA LEU A 388 28.50 -5.37 8.00
C LEU A 388 28.33 -6.71 8.71
N VAL A 389 28.63 -7.82 8.03
CA VAL A 389 28.61 -9.17 8.62
C VAL A 389 29.78 -9.36 9.58
N ALA A 390 30.98 -8.92 9.20
CA ALA A 390 32.17 -8.98 10.05
C ALA A 390 32.02 -8.17 11.35
N ALA A 391 31.26 -7.07 11.31
CA ALA A 391 30.93 -6.25 12.48
C ALA A 391 29.80 -6.82 13.37
N ASP A 392 29.24 -8.01 13.05
CA ASP A 392 28.00 -8.58 13.64
C ASP A 392 26.80 -7.60 13.61
N TRP A 393 26.85 -6.59 12.74
CA TRP A 393 25.76 -5.64 12.57
C TRP A 393 24.62 -6.26 11.73
N LEU A 394 24.99 -7.10 10.75
CA LEU A 394 24.08 -7.83 9.87
C LEU A 394 24.32 -9.34 9.98
N ARG A 395 23.25 -10.12 10.15
CA ARG A 395 23.30 -11.58 10.04
C ARG A 395 22.56 -12.06 8.80
N LEU A 396 23.23 -12.91 8.04
CA LEU A 396 22.70 -13.55 6.84
C LEU A 396 22.64 -15.08 7.08
N PRO A 397 21.56 -15.76 6.68
CA PRO A 397 21.48 -17.23 6.72
C PRO A 397 22.28 -17.89 5.59
N ALA A 398 22.72 -17.11 4.61
CA ALA A 398 23.46 -17.51 3.42
C ALA A 398 24.76 -16.68 3.32
N THR A 399 25.66 -17.08 2.42
CA THR A 399 26.88 -16.31 2.13
C THR A 399 26.55 -14.95 1.48
N VAL A 400 27.48 -14.00 1.54
CA VAL A 400 27.30 -12.67 0.89
C VAL A 400 27.10 -12.82 -0.62
N THR A 401 27.85 -13.70 -1.26
CA THR A 401 27.72 -13.99 -2.70
C THR A 401 26.34 -14.56 -3.05
N GLU A 402 25.78 -15.46 -2.24
CA GLU A 402 24.42 -15.96 -2.40
C GLU A 402 23.37 -14.86 -2.20
N ALA A 403 23.58 -13.98 -1.21
CA ALA A 403 22.70 -12.83 -0.97
C ALA A 403 22.69 -11.86 -2.17
N LEU A 404 23.84 -11.64 -2.81
CA LEU A 404 23.96 -10.84 -4.04
C LEU A 404 23.39 -11.53 -5.28
N ALA A 405 23.39 -12.87 -5.31
CA ALA A 405 22.75 -13.63 -6.38
C ALA A 405 21.23 -13.73 -6.21
N SER A 406 20.71 -13.45 -5.01
CA SER A 406 19.30 -13.63 -4.66
C SER A 406 18.34 -12.81 -5.53
N GLN A 407 17.17 -13.40 -5.80
CA GLN A 407 16.18 -12.88 -6.74
C GLN A 407 14.92 -12.44 -6.00
N PRO A 408 14.06 -11.57 -6.57
CA PRO A 408 12.80 -11.17 -5.94
C PRO A 408 11.86 -12.31 -5.54
N GLU A 409 11.96 -13.45 -6.23
CA GLU A 409 11.18 -14.65 -5.96
C GLU A 409 11.71 -15.47 -4.78
N ASP A 410 13.01 -15.36 -4.51
CA ASP A 410 13.71 -16.02 -3.41
C ASP A 410 14.63 -15.01 -2.72
N PRO A 411 14.03 -14.04 -2.00
CA PRO A 411 14.80 -12.98 -1.37
C PRO A 411 15.56 -13.55 -0.18
N THR A 412 16.76 -13.04 0.04
CA THR A 412 17.55 -13.39 1.23
C THR A 412 16.94 -12.72 2.46
N ALA A 413 16.63 -13.53 3.47
CA ALA A 413 16.25 -13.03 4.77
C ALA A 413 17.47 -12.42 5.46
N ILE A 414 17.29 -11.28 6.12
CA ILE A 414 18.32 -10.62 6.91
C ILE A 414 17.87 -10.47 8.35
N THR A 415 18.84 -10.42 9.26
CA THR A 415 18.61 -10.03 10.66
C THR A 415 19.55 -8.91 11.05
N VAL A 416 19.02 -7.85 11.65
CA VAL A 416 19.77 -6.77 12.30
C VAL A 416 19.57 -6.95 13.80
N PRO A 417 20.56 -7.51 14.54
CA PRO A 417 20.36 -7.92 15.94
C PRO A 417 19.88 -6.80 16.87
N ALA A 418 20.37 -5.57 16.67
CA ALA A 418 19.97 -4.40 17.45
C ALA A 418 18.48 -4.01 17.30
N LEU A 419 17.80 -4.51 16.26
CA LEU A 419 16.40 -4.22 15.96
C LEU A 419 15.44 -5.35 16.36
N LEU A 420 15.96 -6.44 16.95
CA LEU A 420 15.17 -7.59 17.38
C LEU A 420 14.22 -7.22 18.53
N PRO A 421 13.04 -7.88 18.67
CA PRO A 421 12.04 -7.55 19.69
C PRO A 421 12.52 -7.69 21.14
N GLU A 422 13.57 -8.50 21.37
CA GLU A 422 14.23 -8.70 22.66
C GLU A 422 15.02 -7.45 23.11
N GLN A 423 15.33 -6.54 22.18
CA GLN A 423 16.00 -5.27 22.44
C GLN A 423 15.00 -4.13 22.66
N PRO A 424 15.40 -3.04 23.35
CA PRO A 424 14.63 -1.81 23.39
C PRO A 424 14.33 -1.33 21.97
N ARG A 425 13.04 -1.19 21.63
CA ARG A 425 12.63 -0.82 20.26
C ARG A 425 13.04 0.63 19.97
N PRO A 426 13.90 0.89 18.97
CA PRO A 426 14.29 2.26 18.63
C PRO A 426 13.19 3.03 17.91
N PHE A 427 12.16 2.33 17.42
CA PHE A 427 11.07 2.91 16.64
C PHE A 427 9.70 2.52 17.18
N ASP A 428 8.79 3.50 17.25
CA ASP A 428 7.42 3.35 17.75
C ASP A 428 6.37 3.25 16.62
N PHE A 429 6.80 3.21 15.36
CA PHE A 429 5.89 3.23 14.20
C PHE A 429 5.43 1.84 13.72
N GLY A 430 4.18 1.78 13.28
CA GLY A 430 3.54 0.54 12.80
C GLY A 430 3.90 0.14 11.36
N LYS A 431 3.39 -1.03 10.92
CA LYS A 431 3.67 -1.64 9.59
C LYS A 431 3.39 -0.68 8.42
N THR A 432 2.29 0.07 8.46
CA THR A 432 1.91 1.00 7.40
C THR A 432 2.89 2.16 7.27
N SER A 433 3.26 2.80 8.40
CA SER A 433 4.25 3.88 8.42
C SER A 433 5.61 3.38 7.96
N ARG A 434 6.06 2.21 8.44
CA ARG A 434 7.31 1.59 8.00
C ARG A 434 7.35 1.39 6.48
N ALA A 435 6.27 0.84 5.90
CA ALA A 435 6.20 0.61 4.45
C ALA A 435 6.21 1.92 3.65
N ARG A 436 5.54 2.97 4.15
CA ARG A 436 5.54 4.30 3.53
C ARG A 436 6.94 4.95 3.57
N ILE A 437 7.60 4.94 4.72
CA ILE A 437 8.95 5.50 4.90
C ILE A 437 9.96 4.73 4.05
N SER A 438 9.92 3.39 4.08
CA SER A 438 10.80 2.56 3.25
C SER A 438 10.59 2.83 1.75
N GLY A 439 9.33 2.93 1.29
CA GLY A 439 9.02 3.26 -0.10
C GLY A 439 9.43 4.68 -0.50
N TRP A 440 9.32 5.64 0.41
CA TRP A 440 9.82 7.01 0.23
C TRP A 440 11.35 7.03 0.07
N ALA A 441 12.07 6.37 0.96
CA ALA A 441 13.54 6.27 0.89
C ALA A 441 14.00 5.61 -0.41
N GLN A 442 13.36 4.51 -0.83
CA GLN A 442 13.64 3.84 -2.11
C GLN A 442 13.44 4.77 -3.31
N LYS A 443 12.41 5.62 -3.28
CA LYS A 443 12.16 6.58 -4.37
C LYS A 443 13.18 7.72 -4.39
N ALA A 444 13.63 8.19 -3.23
CA ALA A 444 14.67 9.21 -3.14
C ALA A 444 16.02 8.68 -3.63
N VAL A 445 16.49 7.56 -3.08
CA VAL A 445 17.76 6.90 -3.45
C VAL A 445 17.72 6.43 -4.91
N GLY A 446 16.58 5.92 -5.36
CA GLY A 446 16.35 5.41 -6.70
C GLY A 446 15.92 6.47 -7.73
N ASP A 447 16.07 7.76 -7.42
CA ASP A 447 15.63 8.84 -8.31
C ASP A 447 16.22 8.70 -9.72
N ARG A 448 15.39 9.00 -10.72
CA ARG A 448 15.76 8.76 -12.12
C ARG A 448 16.96 9.59 -12.55
N LYS A 449 17.09 10.85 -12.11
CA LYS A 449 18.19 11.73 -12.53
C LYS A 449 19.47 11.36 -11.78
N ILE A 450 19.37 11.15 -10.47
CA ILE A 450 20.49 10.65 -9.64
C ILE A 450 21.06 9.34 -10.19
N ARG A 451 20.18 8.37 -10.54
CA ARG A 451 20.59 7.09 -11.12
C ARG A 451 21.21 7.23 -12.51
N LYS A 452 20.66 8.09 -13.37
CA LYS A 452 21.19 8.32 -14.74
C LYS A 452 22.57 8.95 -14.71
N SER A 453 22.78 9.90 -13.81
CA SER A 453 24.06 10.55 -13.58
C SER A 453 25.05 9.69 -12.79
N LYS A 454 24.66 8.47 -12.39
CA LYS A 454 25.47 7.52 -11.61
C LYS A 454 26.04 8.12 -10.33
N LEU A 455 25.29 8.99 -9.66
CA LEU A 455 25.75 9.62 -8.42
C LEU A 455 25.86 8.57 -7.31
N GLY A 456 26.93 8.69 -6.52
CA GLY A 456 27.35 7.74 -5.48
C GLY A 456 26.49 7.78 -4.21
N ALA A 457 26.90 7.01 -3.20
CA ALA A 457 26.13 6.84 -1.96
C ALA A 457 25.99 8.15 -1.17
N ALA A 458 27.06 8.95 -1.06
CA ALA A 458 27.04 10.23 -0.35
C ALA A 458 25.99 11.21 -0.93
N THR A 459 25.94 11.36 -2.27
CA THR A 459 24.95 12.22 -2.92
C THR A 459 23.52 11.72 -2.74
N ARG A 460 23.32 10.39 -2.74
CA ARG A 460 22.01 9.77 -2.47
C ARG A 460 21.56 9.96 -1.03
N LEU A 461 22.49 9.87 -0.07
CA LEU A 461 22.24 10.17 1.34
C LEU A 461 21.88 11.65 1.53
N LEU A 462 22.62 12.56 0.89
CA LEU A 462 22.32 14.00 0.94
C LEU A 462 20.95 14.31 0.32
N ALA A 463 20.59 13.67 -0.79
CA ALA A 463 19.27 13.78 -1.39
C ALA A 463 18.16 13.38 -0.38
N LEU A 464 18.34 12.24 0.28
CA LEU A 464 17.37 11.75 1.25
C LEU A 464 17.29 12.64 2.50
N TYR A 465 18.43 13.13 2.99
CA TYR A 465 18.52 14.05 4.11
C TYR A 465 17.81 15.37 3.80
N THR A 466 18.13 16.01 2.67
CA THR A 466 17.47 17.24 2.22
C THR A 466 15.97 17.06 2.04
N ALA A 467 15.52 15.92 1.49
CA ALA A 467 14.10 15.62 1.41
C ALA A 467 13.43 15.48 2.78
N ALA A 468 14.05 14.79 3.74
CA ALA A 468 13.49 14.62 5.09
C ALA A 468 13.38 15.94 5.87
N HIS A 469 14.19 16.92 5.50
CA HIS A 469 14.32 18.22 6.14
C HIS A 469 13.74 19.37 5.31
N ALA A 470 12.99 19.09 4.25
CA ALA A 470 12.30 20.11 3.48
C ALA A 470 10.92 20.44 4.09
N ARG A 471 10.54 21.71 4.05
CA ARG A 471 9.20 22.22 4.36
C ARG A 471 8.19 21.86 3.27
N ALA A 472 6.93 22.19 3.53
CA ALA A 472 5.86 22.00 2.57
C ALA A 472 6.04 22.75 1.24
N ASP A 473 6.77 23.86 1.22
CA ASP A 473 7.10 24.61 0.00
C ASP A 473 8.41 24.13 -0.67
N GLY A 474 9.04 23.08 -0.12
CA GLY A 474 10.30 22.53 -0.60
C GLY A 474 11.54 23.22 -0.05
N THR A 475 11.41 24.32 0.71
CA THR A 475 12.56 24.99 1.30
C THR A 475 13.24 24.11 2.34
N LEU A 476 14.56 24.06 2.32
CA LEU A 476 15.32 23.30 3.31
C LEU A 476 15.22 23.96 4.69
N ALA A 477 14.93 23.17 5.72
CA ALA A 477 14.74 23.65 7.07
C ALA A 477 15.37 22.71 8.10
N GLY A 478 16.37 23.22 8.84
CA GLY A 478 16.89 22.55 10.01
C GLY A 478 15.96 22.70 11.23
N PRO A 479 16.18 21.88 12.27
CA PRO A 479 15.49 22.05 13.54
C PRO A 479 15.79 23.44 14.14
N GLY A 480 14.76 24.25 14.37
CA GLY A 480 14.84 25.49 15.15
C GLY A 480 15.27 26.77 14.42
N SER A 481 16.23 26.72 13.48
CA SER A 481 16.78 27.91 12.80
C SER A 481 16.26 28.13 11.38
N GLY A 482 15.59 27.14 10.79
CA GLY A 482 15.07 27.21 9.43
C GLY A 482 16.09 27.01 8.32
N GLU A 483 17.33 26.61 8.66
CA GLU A 483 18.42 26.29 7.74
C GLU A 483 19.09 24.98 8.15
N LEU A 484 19.61 24.19 7.21
CA LEU A 484 20.25 22.91 7.55
C LEU A 484 21.73 23.11 7.89
N PRO A 485 22.21 22.75 9.09
CA PRO A 485 23.63 22.82 9.40
C PRO A 485 24.44 21.86 8.50
N LEU A 486 25.48 22.37 7.81
CA LEU A 486 26.34 21.55 6.94
C LEU A 486 26.99 20.41 7.70
N GLU A 487 27.46 20.68 8.91
CA GLU A 487 28.07 19.68 9.81
C GLU A 487 27.15 18.48 10.06
N GLN A 488 25.85 18.72 10.28
CA GLN A 488 24.90 17.64 10.52
C GLN A 488 24.65 16.81 9.26
N ALA A 489 24.56 17.46 8.09
CA ALA A 489 24.45 16.77 6.82
C ALA A 489 25.71 15.93 6.51
N ALA A 490 26.90 16.49 6.79
CA ALA A 490 28.20 15.83 6.65
C ALA A 490 28.29 14.57 7.52
N LEU A 491 27.99 14.72 8.81
CA LEU A 491 27.97 13.61 9.78
C LEU A 491 26.99 12.50 9.39
N PHE A 492 25.82 12.86 8.85
CA PHE A 492 24.85 11.87 8.35
C PHE A 492 25.32 11.19 7.07
N CYS A 493 25.92 11.93 6.14
CA CYS A 493 26.35 11.40 4.84
C CYS A 493 27.67 10.62 4.94
N GLY A 494 28.44 10.77 6.02
CA GLY A 494 29.71 10.09 6.18
C GLY A 494 30.86 10.75 5.44
N VAL A 495 30.77 12.07 5.23
CA VAL A 495 31.74 12.88 4.49
C VAL A 495 32.08 14.14 5.29
N SER A 496 33.08 14.89 4.84
CA SER A 496 33.41 16.21 5.38
C SER A 496 32.39 17.29 4.96
N PRO A 497 32.30 18.42 5.69
CA PRO A 497 31.47 19.55 5.27
C PRO A 497 31.82 20.10 3.88
N ASP A 498 33.10 20.07 3.48
CA ASP A 498 33.55 20.52 2.17
C ASP A 498 33.02 19.61 1.05
N GLU A 499 33.01 18.30 1.27
CA GLU A 499 32.42 17.33 0.33
C GLU A 499 30.89 17.48 0.19
N ILE A 500 30.20 18.00 1.22
CA ILE A 500 28.77 18.33 1.10
C ILE A 500 28.55 19.43 0.07
N VAL A 501 29.46 20.40 -0.06
CA VAL A 501 29.37 21.45 -1.08
C VAL A 501 29.38 20.85 -2.49
N GLU A 502 30.30 19.92 -2.73
CA GLU A 502 30.40 19.20 -4.01
C GLU A 502 29.13 18.38 -4.28
N HIS A 503 28.63 17.65 -3.28
CA HIS A 503 27.41 16.87 -3.43
C HIS A 503 26.15 17.71 -3.59
N ALA A 504 26.08 18.89 -2.98
CA ALA A 504 24.98 19.83 -3.17
C ALA A 504 24.95 20.36 -4.62
N ALA A 505 26.11 20.68 -5.19
CA ALA A 505 26.23 21.05 -6.60
C ALA A 505 25.83 19.90 -7.54
N LEU A 506 26.17 18.64 -7.20
CA LEU A 506 25.71 17.48 -7.96
C LEU A 506 24.18 17.30 -7.89
N LEU A 507 23.55 17.61 -6.76
CA LEU A 507 22.10 17.58 -6.62
C LEU A 507 21.42 18.72 -7.39
N GLU A 508 22.03 19.89 -7.45
CA GLU A 508 21.57 20.99 -8.31
C GLU A 508 21.64 20.60 -9.79
N ALA A 509 22.77 20.07 -10.25
CA ALA A 509 22.94 19.58 -11.62
C ALA A 509 21.99 18.42 -11.96
N ALA A 510 21.60 17.61 -10.95
CA ALA A 510 20.62 16.54 -11.09
C ALA A 510 19.16 17.03 -11.00
N ASP A 511 18.91 18.35 -10.93
CA ASP A 511 17.58 18.95 -10.78
C ASP A 511 16.83 18.31 -9.59
N TRP A 512 17.55 18.18 -8.48
CA TRP A 512 17.04 17.78 -7.18
C TRP A 512 16.91 19.01 -6.26
N LEU A 513 17.95 19.84 -6.21
CA LEU A 513 17.92 21.14 -5.54
C LEU A 513 17.91 22.29 -6.56
N SER A 514 17.42 23.44 -6.13
CA SER A 514 17.58 24.75 -6.77
C SER A 514 17.97 25.78 -5.71
N GLU A 515 18.58 26.88 -6.14
CA GLU A 515 18.97 27.99 -5.26
C GLU A 515 19.92 27.53 -4.15
N VAL A 516 20.87 26.65 -4.49
CA VAL A 516 21.79 26.07 -3.51
C VAL A 516 22.77 27.13 -3.02
N ASP A 517 22.84 27.29 -1.70
CA ASP A 517 23.83 28.12 -1.03
C ASP A 517 24.39 27.34 0.16
N THR A 518 25.72 27.26 0.24
CA THR A 518 26.47 26.53 1.28
C THR A 518 27.29 27.47 2.17
N SER A 519 27.02 28.77 2.11
CA SER A 519 27.73 29.77 2.89
C SER A 519 27.47 29.64 4.40
N ALA A 520 28.40 30.20 5.18
CA ALA A 520 28.30 30.31 6.64
C ALA A 520 28.08 28.98 7.40
N GLY A 521 28.50 27.83 6.85
CA GLY A 521 28.34 26.54 7.52
C GLY A 521 26.91 25.99 7.46
N THR A 522 26.07 26.52 6.56
CA THR A 522 24.66 26.13 6.40
C THR A 522 24.37 25.73 4.96
N LEU A 523 23.52 24.72 4.78
CA LEU A 523 22.97 24.33 3.49
C LEU A 523 21.58 24.93 3.34
N ARG A 524 21.46 25.87 2.41
CA ARG A 524 20.22 26.49 1.96
C ARG A 524 19.90 26.04 0.55
N GLY A 525 18.61 26.06 0.23
CA GLY A 525 18.10 25.70 -1.08
C GLY A 525 16.66 25.23 -1.01
N ARG A 526 16.17 24.77 -2.16
CA ARG A 526 14.80 24.28 -2.32
C ARG A 526 14.79 22.98 -3.11
N LEU A 527 13.94 22.04 -2.72
CA LEU A 527 13.59 20.90 -3.56
C LEU A 527 12.90 21.38 -4.84
N THR A 528 13.33 20.89 -6.00
CA THR A 528 12.66 21.22 -7.26
C THR A 528 11.24 20.63 -7.31
N GLU A 529 10.35 21.23 -8.11
CA GLU A 529 8.94 20.77 -8.28
C GLU A 529 8.83 19.27 -8.56
N ARG A 530 9.81 18.72 -9.29
CA ARG A 530 9.89 17.31 -9.65
C ARG A 530 10.00 16.39 -8.43
N VAL A 531 10.75 16.80 -7.41
CA VAL A 531 11.02 15.98 -6.21
C VAL A 531 10.30 16.50 -4.98
N LEU A 532 9.60 17.63 -5.10
CA LEU A 532 8.75 18.22 -4.07
C LEU A 532 7.76 17.22 -3.42
N PRO A 533 7.15 16.25 -4.14
CA PRO A 533 6.36 15.19 -3.51
C PRO A 533 7.09 14.38 -2.41
N LEU A 534 8.43 14.34 -2.44
CA LEU A 534 9.28 13.66 -1.47
C LEU A 534 9.56 14.49 -0.20
N ALA A 535 9.10 15.74 -0.11
CA ALA A 535 9.35 16.60 1.04
C ALA A 535 8.83 15.99 2.36
N GLY A 536 9.65 16.08 3.40
CA GLY A 536 9.42 15.58 4.76
C GLY A 536 8.62 16.52 5.67
N LEU A 537 7.98 17.55 5.12
CA LEU A 537 7.03 18.43 5.81
C LEU A 537 7.50 18.84 7.22
N VAL A 538 8.68 19.49 7.30
CA VAL A 538 9.11 20.10 8.57
C VAL A 538 8.12 21.21 8.93
N SER A 539 7.58 21.14 10.15
CA SER A 539 6.66 22.12 10.73
C SER A 539 7.31 23.48 10.91
#